data_AF-A0A1W9WM76-F1
#
_entry.id   AF-A0A1W9WM76-F1
#
_cell.length_a   1.000
_cell.length_b   1.000
_cell.length_c   1.000
_cell.angle_alpha   90.00
_cell.angle_beta   90.00
_cell.angle_gamma   90.00
#
_symmetry.space_group_name_H-M   'P 1'
#
loop_
_entity.id
_entity.type
_entity.pdbx_description
1 polymer ?
#
loop_
_entity_poly.entity_id
_entity_poly.type
_entity_poly.pdbx_seq_one_letter_code
_entity_poly.pdbx_strand_id
1 'polypeptide(L)'
;MSKNYFQDDSREHQMIELFELVRDTSEGRSGVDAFLELGENKIPFELKTTSKGSVTTVRDFGLDHIKKWQGKHWLFGFYQEKDVYYKYGSPSMIAPWIEEKAEYRHFDFKLADIVSKKLTLYDLYKICGKKKVYSYHDARRIQKKQYKKDKYLALQDVKDGYSSYRMLEILSDRVNYLIERGSTLNNPHIPASYFSGWEEITDNHAIRLRNLVKQSLNL
;
A
#
# COMPACT_ATOMS: atom_id res chain seq x y z
N MET A 1 10.21 -12.86 18.78
CA MET A 1 9.35 -11.97 17.96
C MET A 1 9.38 -10.60 18.60
N SER A 2 9.67 -9.55 17.82
CA SER A 2 10.28 -8.30 18.33
C SER A 2 9.32 -7.40 19.08
N LYS A 3 9.75 -6.92 20.25
CA LYS A 3 9.09 -5.97 21.16
C LYS A 3 8.42 -4.77 20.48
N ASN A 4 8.96 -4.29 19.36
CA ASN A 4 8.42 -3.15 18.59
C ASN A 4 7.08 -3.45 17.91
N TYR A 5 6.86 -4.69 17.44
CA TYR A 5 5.61 -5.05 16.76
C TYR A 5 4.41 -4.99 17.70
N PHE A 6 4.60 -5.48 18.94
CA PHE A 6 3.59 -5.38 19.99
C PHE A 6 3.31 -3.92 20.40
N GLN A 7 4.33 -3.07 20.34
CA GLN A 7 4.19 -1.65 20.66
C GLN A 7 3.38 -0.92 19.59
N ASP A 8 3.67 -1.14 18.31
CA ASP A 8 2.93 -0.51 17.21
C ASP A 8 1.46 -0.96 17.18
N ASP A 9 1.21 -2.27 17.35
CA ASP A 9 -0.16 -2.82 17.45
C ASP A 9 -0.94 -2.21 18.64
N SER A 10 -0.29 -2.01 19.80
CA SER A 10 -0.93 -1.38 20.97
C SER A 10 -1.25 0.10 20.76
N ARG A 11 -0.38 0.84 20.07
CA ARG A 11 -0.59 2.27 19.81
C ARG A 11 -1.70 2.49 18.79
N GLU A 12 -1.73 1.66 17.75
CA GLU A 12 -2.82 1.69 16.78
C GLU A 12 -4.17 1.37 17.44
N HIS A 13 -4.21 0.37 18.33
CA HIS A 13 -5.43 0.05 19.08
C HIS A 13 -5.86 1.22 19.98
N GLN A 14 -4.92 1.85 20.68
CA GLN A 14 -5.20 3.05 21.47
C GLN A 14 -5.77 4.18 20.61
N MET A 15 -5.22 4.42 19.41
CA MET A 15 -5.77 5.43 18.50
C MET A 15 -7.22 5.12 18.12
N ILE A 16 -7.52 3.86 17.82
CA ILE A 16 -8.88 3.44 17.47
C ILE A 16 -9.85 3.71 18.60
N GLU A 17 -9.50 3.34 19.83
CA GLU A 17 -10.34 3.59 21.01
C GLU A 17 -10.50 5.08 21.29
N LEU A 18 -9.40 5.83 21.31
CA LEU A 18 -9.37 7.25 21.69
C LEU A 18 -10.16 8.14 20.71
N PHE A 19 -10.19 7.74 19.43
CA PHE A 19 -10.89 8.46 18.37
C PHE A 19 -12.23 7.82 17.98
N GLU A 20 -12.68 6.79 18.69
CA GLU A 20 -13.91 6.04 18.41
C GLU A 20 -14.02 5.57 16.95
N LEU A 21 -12.91 5.04 16.43
CA LEU A 21 -12.86 4.43 15.12
C LEU A 21 -13.31 2.97 15.19
N VAL A 22 -13.72 2.41 14.05
CA VAL A 22 -14.16 1.02 13.93
C VAL A 22 -13.19 0.26 13.05
N ARG A 23 -12.67 -0.87 13.53
CA ARG A 23 -11.91 -1.81 12.68
C ARG A 23 -12.86 -2.66 11.85
N ASP A 24 -12.52 -2.85 10.59
CA ASP A 24 -13.18 -3.88 9.80
C ASP A 24 -12.50 -5.23 10.03
N THR A 25 -13.17 -6.10 10.78
CA THR A 25 -12.65 -7.44 11.11
C THR A 25 -12.77 -8.42 9.95
N SER A 26 -13.44 -8.03 8.86
CA SER A 26 -13.60 -8.86 7.66
C SER A 26 -12.46 -8.69 6.65
N GLU A 27 -11.76 -7.56 6.68
CA GLU A 27 -10.57 -7.32 5.86
C GLU A 27 -9.30 -7.76 6.60
N GLY A 28 -8.47 -8.59 5.97
CA GLY A 28 -7.17 -8.99 6.53
C GLY A 28 -6.17 -7.83 6.65
N ARG A 29 -4.94 -8.11 7.10
CA ARG A 29 -3.84 -7.13 7.36
C ARG A 29 -3.43 -6.19 6.21
N SER A 30 -3.99 -6.34 5.01
CA SER A 30 -3.73 -5.45 3.86
C SER A 30 -4.82 -4.41 3.61
N GLY A 31 -5.89 -4.42 4.42
CA GLY A 31 -7.07 -3.57 4.28
C GLY A 31 -6.89 -2.13 4.74
N VAL A 32 -8.03 -1.47 4.95
CA VAL A 32 -8.12 -0.17 5.63
C VAL A 32 -7.90 -0.36 7.14
N ASP A 33 -7.11 0.52 7.76
CA ASP A 33 -6.68 0.33 9.16
C ASP A 33 -7.84 0.53 10.13
N ALA A 34 -8.68 1.54 9.88
CA ALA A 34 -9.91 1.80 10.63
C ALA A 34 -10.89 2.66 9.82
N PHE A 35 -12.12 2.81 10.33
CA PHE A 35 -13.15 3.64 9.74
C PHE A 35 -13.72 4.60 10.77
N LEU A 36 -14.03 5.82 10.34
CA LEU A 36 -14.84 6.77 11.10
C LEU A 36 -16.28 6.69 10.59
N GLU A 37 -17.22 6.39 11.47
CA GLU A 37 -18.64 6.47 11.16
C GLU A 37 -19.14 7.91 11.37
N LEU A 38 -19.69 8.52 10.32
CA LEU A 38 -20.16 9.90 10.32
C LEU A 38 -21.54 9.99 9.68
N GLY A 39 -22.58 9.82 10.50
CA GLY A 39 -23.94 9.60 9.99
C GLY A 39 -24.00 8.27 9.26
N GLU A 40 -24.47 8.29 8.01
CA GLU A 40 -24.52 7.09 7.15
C GLU A 40 -23.19 6.81 6.43
N ASN A 41 -22.20 7.71 6.54
CA ASN A 41 -20.92 7.57 5.86
C ASN A 41 -19.92 6.76 6.68
N LYS A 42 -19.25 5.81 6.02
CA LYS A 42 -18.12 5.04 6.58
C LYS A 42 -16.83 5.51 5.92
N ILE A 43 -16.05 6.33 6.64
CA ILE A 43 -14.88 7.04 6.10
C ILE A 43 -13.60 6.25 6.39
N PRO A 44 -12.83 5.82 5.38
CA PRO A 44 -11.64 5.01 5.58
C PRO A 44 -10.45 5.83 6.08
N PHE A 45 -9.76 5.29 7.09
CA PHE A 45 -8.54 5.84 7.66
C PHE A 45 -7.33 4.93 7.45
N GLU A 46 -6.20 5.57 7.16
CA GLU A 46 -4.87 4.99 7.36
C GLU A 46 -4.32 5.53 8.70
N LEU A 47 -3.85 4.61 9.55
CA LEU A 47 -3.28 4.93 10.85
C LEU A 47 -1.77 4.76 10.79
N LYS A 48 -1.05 5.73 11.36
CA LYS A 48 0.41 5.65 11.52
C LYS A 48 0.81 6.19 12.87
N THR A 49 1.85 5.60 13.45
CA THR A 49 2.46 6.09 14.68
C THR A 49 3.95 6.27 14.50
N THR A 50 4.53 7.15 15.31
CA THR A 50 5.97 7.36 15.35
C THR A 50 6.39 7.79 16.74
N SER A 51 7.59 7.41 17.16
CA SER A 51 8.27 7.99 18.32
C SER A 51 9.40 8.94 17.92
N LYS A 52 9.44 9.32 16.64
CA LYS A 52 10.38 10.26 16.04
C LYS A 52 9.59 11.39 15.36
N GLY A 53 10.26 12.42 14.87
CA GLY A 53 9.60 13.48 14.09
C GLY A 53 9.08 13.01 12.71
N SER A 54 9.61 11.93 12.15
CA SER A 54 9.21 11.42 10.83
C SER A 54 8.29 10.19 10.93
N VAL A 55 7.37 10.03 9.99
CA VAL A 55 6.47 8.87 9.93
C VAL A 55 6.90 7.91 8.82
N THR A 56 7.15 6.66 9.16
CA THR A 56 7.35 5.57 8.18
C THR A 56 6.03 5.14 7.59
N THR A 57 6.02 4.78 6.30
CA THR A 57 4.78 4.41 5.61
C THR A 57 4.72 2.94 5.23
N VAL A 58 5.50 2.48 4.25
CA VAL A 58 5.44 1.10 3.78
C VAL A 58 6.76 0.61 3.18
N ARG A 59 7.03 -0.69 3.32
CA ARG A 59 8.13 -1.36 2.60
C ARG A 59 7.74 -1.53 1.14
N ASP A 60 8.70 -1.45 0.23
CA ASP A 60 8.46 -1.68 -1.21
C ASP A 60 7.35 -0.76 -1.77
N PHE A 61 7.43 0.56 -1.54
CA PHE A 61 6.41 1.52 -1.99
C PHE A 61 6.23 1.43 -3.51
N GLY A 62 4.98 1.47 -4.02
CA GLY A 62 4.66 1.27 -5.44
C GLY A 62 3.22 1.63 -5.81
N LEU A 63 2.82 1.35 -7.06
CA LEU A 63 1.52 1.80 -7.62
C LEU A 63 0.31 1.40 -6.78
N ASP A 64 0.30 0.19 -6.22
CA ASP A 64 -0.80 -0.26 -5.38
C ASP A 64 -0.94 0.58 -4.10
N HIS A 65 0.17 1.08 -3.54
CA HIS A 65 0.15 1.98 -2.39
C HIS A 65 -0.37 3.37 -2.77
N ILE A 66 0.06 3.90 -3.94
CA ILE A 66 -0.46 5.17 -4.47
C ILE A 66 -1.98 5.07 -4.61
N LYS A 67 -2.49 4.02 -5.24
CA LYS A 67 -3.93 3.77 -5.39
C LYS A 67 -4.64 3.57 -4.05
N LYS A 68 -4.04 2.80 -3.12
CA LYS A 68 -4.60 2.57 -1.77
C LYS A 68 -4.80 3.89 -1.03
N TRP A 69 -3.84 4.80 -1.13
CA TRP A 69 -3.82 6.02 -0.32
C TRP A 69 -4.54 7.20 -0.95
N GLN A 70 -4.82 7.16 -2.26
CA GLN A 70 -5.67 8.14 -2.92
C GLN A 70 -7.04 8.22 -2.25
N GLY A 71 -7.45 9.44 -1.88
CA GLY A 71 -8.75 9.68 -1.26
C GLY A 71 -8.87 9.21 0.20
N LYS A 72 -7.81 8.67 0.82
CA LYS A 72 -7.84 8.25 2.23
C LYS A 72 -7.63 9.40 3.19
N HIS A 73 -8.31 9.32 4.33
CA HIS A 73 -7.99 10.11 5.50
C HIS A 73 -6.87 9.45 6.30
N TRP A 74 -6.08 10.26 7.00
CA TRP A 74 -4.95 9.78 7.78
C TRP A 74 -5.03 10.30 9.21
N LEU A 75 -4.62 9.46 10.15
CA LEU A 75 -4.40 9.86 11.53
C LEU A 75 -2.99 9.44 11.96
N PHE A 76 -2.24 10.39 12.48
CA PHE A 76 -0.85 10.24 12.87
C PHE A 76 -0.71 10.39 14.38
N GLY A 77 -0.23 9.37 15.08
CA GLY A 77 0.11 9.44 16.50
C GLY A 77 1.59 9.68 16.73
N PHE A 78 1.93 10.74 17.45
CA PHE A 78 3.30 11.10 17.80
C PHE A 78 3.52 10.81 19.28
N TYR A 79 4.36 9.81 19.58
CA TYR A 79 4.68 9.35 20.92
C TYR A 79 6.10 9.81 21.28
N GLN A 80 6.24 11.08 21.66
CA GLN A 80 7.49 11.63 22.16
C GLN A 80 7.56 11.37 23.68
N GLU A 81 8.77 11.32 24.26
CA GLU A 81 9.01 10.75 25.60
C GLU A 81 7.98 11.14 26.68
N LYS A 82 7.57 12.41 26.72
CA LYS A 82 6.61 12.93 27.72
C LYS A 82 5.29 13.41 27.12
N ASP A 83 5.20 13.51 25.80
CA ASP A 83 4.07 14.14 25.11
C ASP A 83 3.53 13.19 24.04
N VAL A 84 2.23 12.93 24.10
CA VAL A 84 1.49 12.21 23.07
C VAL A 84 0.48 13.16 22.45
N TYR A 85 0.58 13.34 21.15
CA TYR A 85 -0.36 14.14 20.37
C TYR A 85 -0.66 13.48 19.03
N TYR A 86 -1.75 13.89 18.42
CA TYR A 86 -2.18 13.33 17.15
C TYR A 86 -2.37 14.45 16.12
N LYS A 87 -2.15 14.12 14.85
CA LYS A 87 -2.43 15.03 13.74
C LYS A 87 -3.31 14.32 12.72
N TYR A 88 -4.31 15.04 12.23
CA TYR A 88 -5.20 14.56 11.17
C TYR A 88 -4.72 15.07 9.81
N GLY A 89 -4.74 14.20 8.80
CA GLY A 89 -4.50 14.55 7.40
C GLY A 89 -5.71 14.21 6.54
N SER A 90 -6.33 15.22 5.93
CA SER A 90 -7.34 14.98 4.90
C SER A 90 -6.70 14.45 3.60
N PRO A 91 -7.49 13.90 2.66
CA PRO A 91 -6.98 13.50 1.35
C PRO A 91 -6.23 14.63 0.64
N SER A 92 -6.74 15.86 0.69
CA SER A 92 -6.09 17.02 0.05
C SER A 92 -4.79 17.43 0.74
N MET A 93 -4.68 17.26 2.06
CA MET A 93 -3.45 17.56 2.81
C MET A 93 -2.33 16.55 2.55
N ILE A 94 -2.69 15.29 2.28
CA ILE A 94 -1.72 14.20 2.06
C ILE A 94 -1.38 14.03 0.57
N ALA A 95 -2.27 14.45 -0.34
CA ALA A 95 -2.08 14.32 -1.79
C ALA A 95 -0.71 14.83 -2.29
N PRO A 96 -0.21 16.01 -1.89
CA PRO A 96 1.09 16.51 -2.37
C PRO A 96 2.25 15.56 -2.07
N TRP A 97 2.29 14.95 -0.88
CA TRP A 97 3.32 13.97 -0.54
C TRP A 97 3.19 12.69 -1.37
N ILE A 98 1.96 12.18 -1.57
CA ILE A 98 1.74 10.99 -2.40
C ILE A 98 2.16 11.26 -3.85
N GLU A 99 1.80 12.42 -4.40
CA GLU A 99 2.15 12.86 -5.74
C GLU A 99 3.67 12.99 -5.92
N GLU A 100 4.36 13.59 -4.96
CA GLU A 100 5.83 13.68 -4.96
C GLU A 100 6.46 12.28 -5.04
N LYS A 101 5.96 11.30 -4.26
CA LYS A 101 6.48 9.92 -4.32
C LYS A 101 6.06 9.20 -5.59
N ALA A 102 4.90 9.50 -6.17
CA ALA A 102 4.48 8.97 -7.46
C ALA A 102 5.37 9.48 -8.60
N GLU A 103 5.65 10.80 -8.63
CA GLU A 103 6.54 11.44 -9.61
C GLU A 103 7.96 10.89 -9.53
N TYR A 104 8.50 10.72 -8.32
CA TYR A 104 9.82 10.08 -8.11
C TYR A 104 9.91 8.71 -8.79
N ARG A 105 8.79 7.97 -8.89
CA ARG A 105 8.73 6.62 -9.48
C ARG A 105 8.20 6.58 -10.91
N HIS A 106 7.80 7.71 -11.48
CA HIS A 106 7.15 7.75 -12.79
C HIS A 106 7.97 7.08 -13.89
N PHE A 107 9.28 7.34 -13.92
CA PHE A 107 10.17 6.72 -14.89
C PHE A 107 10.29 5.20 -14.70
N ASP A 108 10.30 4.71 -13.46
CA ASP A 108 10.34 3.27 -13.19
C ASP A 108 9.08 2.58 -13.74
N PHE A 109 7.90 3.18 -13.55
CA PHE A 109 6.63 2.64 -14.06
C PHE A 109 6.60 2.65 -15.59
N LYS A 110 7.10 3.71 -16.23
CA LYS A 110 7.25 3.75 -17.69
C LYS A 110 8.23 2.70 -18.21
N LEU A 111 9.36 2.52 -17.53
CA LEU A 111 10.33 1.49 -17.89
C LEU A 111 9.74 0.09 -17.74
N ALA A 112 8.99 -0.17 -16.66
CA ALA A 112 8.28 -1.43 -16.47
C ALA A 112 7.36 -1.74 -17.66
N ASP A 113 6.50 -0.79 -18.04
CA ASP A 113 5.57 -0.92 -19.16
C ASP A 113 6.29 -1.16 -20.50
N ILE A 114 7.36 -0.41 -20.78
CA ILE A 114 8.11 -0.56 -22.02
C ILE A 114 8.83 -1.91 -22.08
N VAL A 115 9.53 -2.30 -21.01
CA VAL A 115 10.35 -3.52 -20.99
C VAL A 115 9.48 -4.76 -21.01
N SER A 116 8.38 -4.77 -20.25
CA SER A 116 7.46 -5.91 -20.20
C SER A 116 6.81 -6.20 -21.55
N LYS A 117 6.50 -5.16 -22.34
CA LYS A 117 5.95 -5.27 -23.71
C LYS A 117 6.98 -5.64 -24.78
N LYS A 118 8.27 -5.48 -24.51
CA LYS A 118 9.36 -5.81 -25.44
C LYS A 118 9.83 -7.27 -25.33
N LEU A 119 9.37 -8.02 -24.34
CA LEU A 119 9.70 -9.43 -24.21
C LEU A 119 9.15 -10.22 -25.41
N THR A 120 9.95 -11.17 -25.87
CA THR A 120 9.62 -12.05 -26.99
C THR A 120 9.62 -13.51 -26.56
N LEU A 121 9.12 -14.39 -27.43
CA LEU A 121 9.22 -15.84 -27.21
C LEU A 121 10.68 -16.30 -27.08
N TYR A 122 11.63 -15.63 -27.74
CA TYR A 122 13.05 -15.95 -27.60
C TYR A 122 13.53 -15.75 -26.16
N ASP A 123 13.13 -14.66 -25.50
CA ASP A 123 13.48 -14.37 -24.12
C ASP A 123 12.86 -15.38 -23.16
N LEU A 124 11.58 -15.72 -23.39
CA LEU A 124 10.90 -16.79 -22.65
C LEU A 124 11.67 -18.11 -22.78
N TYR A 125 12.08 -18.49 -23.99
CA TYR A 125 12.78 -19.75 -24.22
C TYR A 125 14.17 -19.77 -23.59
N LYS A 126 14.87 -18.62 -23.56
CA LYS A 126 16.13 -18.50 -22.82
C LYS A 126 15.96 -18.68 -21.31
N ILE A 127 14.86 -18.20 -20.74
CA ILE A 127 14.64 -18.22 -19.28
C ILE A 127 14.02 -19.54 -18.81
N CYS A 128 13.02 -20.04 -19.55
CA CYS A 128 12.19 -21.17 -19.14
C CYS A 128 12.43 -22.46 -19.94
N GLY A 129 13.25 -22.39 -21.00
CA GLY A 129 13.38 -23.44 -22.01
C GLY A 129 12.19 -23.48 -22.96
N LYS A 130 12.40 -23.89 -24.21
CA LYS A 130 11.31 -24.08 -25.19
C LYS A 130 10.53 -25.35 -24.86
N LYS A 131 9.21 -25.23 -24.71
CA LYS A 131 8.30 -26.38 -24.47
C LYS A 131 7.06 -26.27 -25.34
N LYS A 132 6.45 -27.42 -25.66
CA LYS A 132 5.15 -27.45 -26.36
C LYS A 132 4.01 -26.98 -25.44
N VAL A 133 4.04 -27.41 -24.19
CA VAL A 133 3.11 -27.01 -23.12
C VAL A 133 3.94 -26.78 -21.85
N TYR A 134 3.66 -25.68 -21.15
CA TYR A 134 4.26 -25.38 -19.85
C TYR A 134 3.31 -25.79 -18.74
N SER A 135 3.86 -26.21 -17.61
CA SER A 135 3.09 -26.70 -16.46
C SER A 135 2.74 -25.58 -15.46
N TYR A 136 1.81 -25.85 -14.54
CA TYR A 136 1.60 -25.05 -13.33
C TYR A 136 2.91 -24.74 -12.58
N HIS A 137 3.80 -25.73 -12.49
CA HIS A 137 5.07 -25.57 -11.81
C HIS A 137 6.00 -24.57 -12.53
N ASP A 138 6.01 -24.57 -13.87
CA ASP A 138 6.79 -23.62 -14.66
C ASP A 138 6.31 -22.17 -14.42
N ALA A 139 5.00 -21.93 -14.54
CA ALA A 139 4.41 -20.61 -14.26
C ALA A 139 4.69 -20.16 -12.82
N ARG A 140 4.60 -21.08 -11.85
CA ARG A 140 4.85 -20.78 -10.43
C ARG A 140 6.32 -20.47 -10.15
N ARG A 141 7.29 -20.97 -10.92
CA ARG A 141 8.70 -20.56 -10.76
C ARG A 141 8.92 -19.09 -11.12
N ILE A 142 8.15 -18.58 -12.09
CA ILE A 142 8.18 -17.17 -12.50
C ILE A 142 7.50 -16.29 -11.45
N GLN A 143 6.21 -16.52 -11.20
CA GLN A 143 5.39 -15.64 -10.36
C GLN A 143 5.39 -15.99 -8.87
N LYS A 144 5.93 -17.15 -8.49
CA LYS A 144 6.08 -17.58 -7.09
C LYS A 144 4.74 -17.54 -6.34
N LYS A 145 4.64 -16.71 -5.30
CA LYS A 145 3.43 -16.52 -4.48
C LYS A 145 2.68 -15.23 -4.82
N GLN A 146 3.05 -14.50 -5.88
CA GLN A 146 2.32 -13.28 -6.30
C GLN A 146 0.92 -13.62 -6.79
N TYR A 147 0.79 -14.70 -7.54
CA TYR A 147 -0.54 -15.19 -7.94
C TYR A 147 -1.08 -16.14 -6.88
N LYS A 148 -2.36 -15.95 -6.54
CA LYS A 148 -3.14 -16.98 -5.85
C LYS A 148 -3.28 -18.20 -6.78
N LYS A 149 -3.50 -19.37 -6.18
CA LYS A 149 -3.65 -20.64 -6.93
C LYS A 149 -4.70 -20.52 -8.04
N ASP A 150 -5.83 -19.90 -7.74
CA ASP A 150 -6.94 -19.78 -8.67
C ASP A 150 -6.58 -18.95 -9.91
N LYS A 151 -5.76 -17.90 -9.74
CA LYS A 151 -5.25 -17.12 -10.88
C LYS A 151 -4.36 -17.96 -11.79
N TYR A 152 -3.50 -18.82 -11.25
CA TYR A 152 -2.71 -19.73 -12.08
C TYR A 152 -3.61 -20.68 -12.88
N LEU A 153 -4.59 -21.31 -12.22
CA LEU A 153 -5.51 -22.24 -12.88
C LEU A 153 -6.32 -21.53 -13.97
N ALA A 154 -6.82 -20.33 -13.70
CA ALA A 154 -7.58 -19.54 -14.66
C ALA A 154 -6.77 -19.09 -15.89
N LEU A 155 -5.43 -19.00 -15.75
CA LEU A 155 -4.56 -18.61 -16.85
C LEU A 155 -4.20 -19.78 -17.79
N GLN A 156 -4.55 -21.03 -17.45
CA GLN A 156 -4.28 -22.17 -18.33
C GLN A 156 -5.11 -22.06 -19.61
N ASP A 157 -4.44 -21.87 -20.75
CA ASP A 157 -5.05 -21.65 -22.06
C ASP A 157 -4.97 -22.87 -22.97
N VAL A 158 -4.35 -23.96 -22.52
CA VAL A 158 -4.32 -25.25 -23.20
C VAL A 158 -4.61 -26.36 -22.19
N LYS A 159 -4.94 -27.56 -22.70
CA LYS A 159 -5.23 -28.73 -21.85
C LYS A 159 -4.09 -28.96 -20.85
N ASP A 160 -4.43 -28.89 -19.57
CA ASP A 160 -3.56 -29.14 -18.41
C ASP A 160 -2.28 -28.26 -18.36
N GLY A 161 -2.28 -27.06 -18.95
CA GLY A 161 -1.10 -26.20 -18.95
C GLY A 161 -1.24 -24.87 -19.66
N TYR A 162 -0.09 -24.31 -20.05
CA TYR A 162 0.00 -23.01 -20.72
C TYR A 162 0.71 -23.12 -22.06
N SER A 163 0.25 -22.35 -23.04
CA SER A 163 0.95 -22.10 -24.28
C SER A 163 2.22 -21.25 -24.04
N SER A 164 3.09 -21.16 -25.05
CA SER A 164 4.25 -20.26 -24.98
C SER A 164 3.84 -18.79 -24.87
N TYR A 165 2.76 -18.37 -25.53
CA TYR A 165 2.30 -16.96 -25.47
C TYR A 165 1.77 -16.61 -24.09
N ARG A 166 0.98 -17.50 -23.48
CA ARG A 166 0.50 -17.29 -22.10
C ARG A 166 1.64 -17.24 -21.09
N MET A 167 2.66 -18.09 -21.26
CA MET A 167 3.85 -18.03 -20.42
C MET A 167 4.67 -16.75 -20.62
N LEU A 168 4.70 -16.21 -21.83
CA LEU A 168 5.32 -14.92 -22.12
C LEU A 168 4.59 -13.78 -21.38
N GLU A 169 3.26 -13.80 -21.35
CA GLU A 169 2.47 -12.83 -20.56
C GLU A 169 2.76 -12.97 -19.06
N ILE A 170 2.80 -14.19 -18.52
CA ILE A 170 3.15 -14.44 -17.12
C ILE A 170 4.56 -13.91 -16.78
N LEU A 171 5.50 -14.02 -17.72
CA LEU A 171 6.84 -13.45 -17.60
C LEU A 171 6.83 -11.91 -17.69
N SER A 172 6.03 -11.35 -18.59
CA SER A 172 5.80 -9.90 -18.73
C SER A 172 5.27 -9.29 -17.42
N ASP A 173 4.24 -9.93 -16.84
CA ASP A 173 3.72 -9.56 -15.53
C ASP A 173 4.79 -9.61 -14.44
N ARG A 174 5.76 -10.53 -14.54
CA ARG A 174 6.82 -10.68 -13.54
C ARG A 174 7.83 -9.55 -13.64
N VAL A 175 8.14 -9.11 -14.85
CA VAL A 175 8.99 -7.95 -15.08
C VAL A 175 8.33 -6.69 -14.53
N ASN A 176 7.04 -6.46 -14.86
CA ASN A 176 6.28 -5.33 -14.31
C ASN A 176 6.35 -5.35 -12.79
N TYR A 177 5.97 -6.47 -12.19
CA TYR A 177 5.98 -6.64 -10.74
C TYR A 177 7.35 -6.35 -10.11
N LEU A 178 8.44 -6.84 -10.70
CA LEU A 178 9.79 -6.67 -10.12
C LEU A 178 10.25 -5.22 -10.14
N ILE A 179 9.98 -4.49 -11.23
CA ILE A 179 10.36 -3.08 -11.37
C ILE A 179 9.43 -2.20 -10.52
N GLU A 180 8.12 -2.46 -10.56
CA GLU A 180 7.11 -1.71 -9.81
C GLU A 180 7.21 -1.93 -8.29
N ARG A 181 7.70 -3.07 -7.80
CA ARG A 181 7.82 -3.33 -6.35
C ARG A 181 8.95 -2.55 -5.66
N GLY A 182 9.72 -1.73 -6.38
CA GLY A 182 10.53 -0.69 -5.73
C GLY A 182 11.93 -1.15 -5.34
N SER A 183 12.78 -1.41 -6.34
CA SER A 183 14.22 -1.42 -6.13
C SER A 183 14.81 -0.04 -5.77
N THR A 184 14.01 1.04 -5.71
CA THR A 184 14.49 2.43 -5.64
C THR A 184 13.91 3.28 -4.50
N LEU A 185 12.70 3.00 -3.98
CA LEU A 185 12.08 3.76 -2.88
C LEU A 185 11.50 2.84 -1.82
N ASN A 186 12.35 2.42 -0.89
CA ASN A 186 11.95 1.59 0.24
C ASN A 186 11.70 2.46 1.48
N ASN A 187 10.56 2.23 2.14
CA ASN A 187 10.19 2.92 3.38
C ASN A 187 10.26 4.46 3.29
N PRO A 188 9.57 5.11 2.33
CA PRO A 188 9.56 6.55 2.27
C PRO A 188 8.98 7.12 3.57
N HIS A 189 9.69 8.10 4.13
CA HIS A 189 9.28 8.80 5.33
C HIS A 189 8.51 10.07 4.96
N ILE A 190 7.45 10.37 5.71
CA ILE A 190 6.88 11.71 5.77
C ILE A 190 7.72 12.51 6.77
N PRO A 191 8.45 13.56 6.35
CA PRO A 191 9.33 14.32 7.25
C PRO A 191 8.50 15.16 8.24
N ALA A 192 9.08 15.47 9.40
CA ALA A 192 8.44 16.30 10.43
C ALA A 192 7.95 17.65 9.89
N SER A 193 8.73 18.26 8.98
CA SER A 193 8.40 19.53 8.34
C SER A 193 7.11 19.49 7.52
N TYR A 194 6.68 18.32 7.04
CA TYR A 194 5.42 18.18 6.31
C TYR A 194 4.20 18.46 7.19
N PHE A 195 4.34 18.24 8.51
CA PHE A 195 3.30 18.47 9.51
C PHE A 195 3.36 19.88 10.11
N SER A 196 4.21 20.76 9.60
CA SER A 196 4.35 22.12 10.11
C SER A 196 3.04 22.90 9.94
N GLY A 197 2.56 23.51 11.02
CA GLY A 197 1.29 24.24 11.04
C GLY A 197 0.04 23.37 11.11
N TRP A 198 0.17 22.03 11.11
CA TRP A 198 -0.97 21.15 11.33
C TRP A 198 -1.36 21.14 12.80
N GLU A 199 -2.66 21.18 13.05
CA GLU A 199 -3.20 21.15 14.40
C GLU A 199 -2.82 19.87 15.16
N GLU A 200 -2.48 20.03 16.43
CA GLU A 200 -2.23 18.95 17.38
C GLU A 200 -3.49 18.68 18.18
N ILE A 201 -3.98 17.45 18.08
CA ILE A 201 -5.10 16.95 18.88
C ILE A 201 -4.50 16.33 20.13
N THR A 202 -4.68 17.01 21.27
CA THR A 202 -4.20 16.58 22.59
C THR A 202 -5.35 16.27 23.57
N ASP A 203 -6.56 16.70 23.24
CA ASP A 203 -7.78 16.47 24.00
C ASP A 203 -9.00 16.32 23.08
N ASN A 204 -10.15 15.96 23.66
CA ASN A 204 -11.43 15.84 22.95
C ASN A 204 -11.35 15.04 21.64
N HIS A 205 -10.49 14.01 21.63
CA HIS A 205 -9.92 13.40 20.44
C HIS A 205 -10.96 13.02 19.38
N ALA A 206 -11.96 12.20 19.75
CA ALA A 206 -13.02 11.78 18.85
C ALA A 206 -13.84 12.95 18.29
N ILE A 207 -14.27 13.88 19.16
CA ILE A 207 -15.06 15.06 18.76
C ILE A 207 -14.24 15.93 17.80
N ARG A 208 -12.96 16.18 18.12
CA ARG A 208 -12.11 17.04 17.31
C ARG A 208 -11.84 16.43 15.93
N LEU A 209 -11.55 15.13 15.87
CA LEU A 209 -11.38 14.42 14.60
C LEU A 209 -12.65 14.51 13.74
N ARG A 210 -13.83 14.27 14.32
CA ARG A 210 -15.11 14.38 13.60
C ARG A 210 -15.31 15.78 13.02
N ASN A 211 -14.98 16.83 13.77
CA ASN A 211 -15.07 18.21 13.30
C ASN A 211 -14.10 18.48 12.13
N LEU A 212 -12.85 18.04 12.23
CA LEU A 212 -11.85 18.20 11.17
C LEU A 212 -12.24 17.43 9.90
N VAL A 213 -12.80 16.23 10.04
CA VAL A 213 -13.31 15.44 8.91
C VAL A 213 -14.49 16.13 8.25
N LYS A 214 -15.48 16.60 9.01
CA LYS A 214 -16.62 17.38 8.48
C LYS A 214 -16.14 18.61 7.70
N GLN A 215 -15.22 19.38 8.28
CA GLN A 215 -14.60 20.52 7.62
C GLN A 215 -13.94 20.14 6.29
N SER A 216 -13.19 19.02 6.25
CA SER A 216 -12.53 18.56 5.02
C SER A 216 -13.51 18.11 3.92
N LEU A 217 -14.71 17.67 4.31
CA LEU A 217 -15.76 17.21 3.40
C LEU A 217 -16.79 18.30 3.08
N ASN A 218 -16.65 19.50 3.66
CA ASN A 218 -17.63 20.58 3.61
C ASN A 218 -19.03 20.17 4.12
N LEU A 219 -19.07 19.44 5.25
CA LEU A 219 -20.28 18.98 5.94
C LEU A 219 -20.55 19.73 7.26
#